data_AF-A0A4R6IHA1-F1
#
_entry.id   AF-A0A4R6IHA1-F1
#
_cell.length_a   1.000
_cell.length_b   1.000
_cell.length_c   1.000
_cell.angle_alpha   90.00
_cell.angle_beta   90.00
_cell.angle_gamma   90.00
#
_symmetry.space_group_name_H-M   'P 1'
#
loop_
_entity.id
_entity.type
_entity.pdbx_description
1 polymer ?
#
loop_
_entity_poly.entity_id
_entity_poly.type
_entity_poly.pdbx_seq_one_letter_code
_entity_poly.pdbx_strand_id
1 'polypeptide(L)'
;MKHKIYIDFEAISGPFNYSLQGYNQDPDLPFAYTIGRKNNKNWEHETHIVDFPKVESKDEILENIKYKITENLNNWFPNFKEEDITFVGFSTHLEKVILGKIFPKANIAEVLPNTNISLSKLTKSGFEQNYFPYLKEQISNNFSERDIKKLRLDKDGAIAAFAGALIFIHENQKAGKKCYSRFYIKTDIQRVIKELKIYSIDDVTRMFHIEDNYKDIMQRAELILVQRNKARVFQKKIRTYETLLKELQNYNFDSNSTVNKLMKFIEKDIQAKKAISNKFFDESKY
;
A
#
# COMPACT_ATOMS: atom_id res chain seq x y z
N MET A 1 28.34 3.37 -16.86
CA MET A 1 27.56 4.65 -16.79
C MET A 1 26.27 4.28 -16.11
N LYS A 2 25.89 4.91 -14.99
CA LYS A 2 24.74 4.41 -14.21
C LYS A 2 23.42 4.79 -14.88
N HIS A 3 22.63 3.79 -15.29
CA HIS A 3 21.32 3.96 -15.91
C HIS A 3 20.23 3.87 -14.85
N LYS A 4 19.41 4.93 -14.71
CA LYS A 4 18.23 4.93 -13.83
C LYS A 4 17.04 4.35 -14.58
N ILE A 5 16.37 3.38 -13.98
CA ILE A 5 15.22 2.69 -14.52
C ILE A 5 14.13 2.71 -13.47
N TYR A 6 13.00 3.32 -13.78
CA TYR A 6 11.88 3.42 -12.86
C TYR A 6 10.99 2.21 -13.03
N ILE A 7 10.61 1.58 -11.94
CA ILE A 7 9.84 0.34 -11.99
C ILE A 7 8.91 0.23 -10.80
N ASP A 8 7.70 -0.26 -11.07
CA ASP A 8 6.69 -0.56 -10.07
C ASP A 8 6.04 -1.90 -10.41
N PHE A 9 5.93 -2.78 -9.41
CA PHE A 9 5.33 -4.11 -9.56
C PHE A 9 3.93 -4.18 -8.95
N GLU A 10 3.05 -4.90 -9.64
CA GLU A 10 1.77 -5.31 -9.10
C GLU A 10 1.81 -6.79 -8.72
N ALA A 11 1.24 -7.10 -7.56
CA ALA A 11 1.13 -8.46 -7.06
C ALA A 11 -0.31 -8.83 -6.72
N ILE A 12 -0.67 -10.08 -7.01
CA ILE A 12 -1.88 -10.69 -6.45
C ILE A 12 -1.56 -11.03 -5.00
N SER A 13 -2.06 -10.20 -4.10
CA SER A 13 -1.82 -10.31 -2.66
C SER A 13 -2.99 -10.96 -1.92
N GLY A 14 -2.76 -11.28 -0.66
CA GLY A 14 -3.79 -11.79 0.24
C GLY A 14 -4.99 -10.82 0.36
N PRO A 15 -6.23 -11.32 0.24
CA PRO A 15 -6.65 -12.73 0.26
C PRO A 15 -6.85 -13.38 -1.11
N PHE A 16 -6.55 -12.69 -2.22
CA PHE A 16 -6.96 -13.12 -3.56
C PHE A 16 -6.11 -14.28 -4.10
N ASN A 17 -4.81 -14.28 -3.79
CA ASN A 17 -3.86 -15.35 -4.11
C ASN A 17 -4.20 -16.71 -3.48
N TYR A 18 -4.76 -16.75 -2.26
CA TYR A 18 -5.07 -18.00 -1.56
C TYR A 18 -6.09 -18.88 -2.31
N SER A 19 -6.85 -18.26 -3.20
CA SER A 19 -7.84 -18.96 -4.03
C SER A 19 -7.29 -19.41 -5.37
N LEU A 20 -6.03 -19.10 -5.70
CA LEU A 20 -5.42 -19.44 -6.97
C LEU A 20 -4.70 -20.79 -6.83
N GLN A 21 -5.23 -21.80 -7.51
CA GLN A 21 -4.62 -23.12 -7.56
C GLN A 21 -3.20 -23.01 -8.15
N GLY A 22 -2.22 -23.60 -7.48
CA GLY A 22 -0.79 -23.54 -7.85
C GLY A 22 0.00 -22.40 -7.19
N TYR A 23 -0.68 -21.40 -6.59
CA TYR A 23 -0.03 -20.20 -6.03
C TYR A 23 -0.55 -19.83 -4.64
N ASN A 24 -1.27 -20.75 -4.00
CA ASN A 24 -1.96 -20.54 -2.72
C ASN A 24 -1.01 -20.27 -1.53
N GLN A 25 0.29 -20.47 -1.68
CA GLN A 25 1.29 -20.18 -0.64
C GLN A 25 2.10 -18.91 -0.92
N ASP A 26 1.87 -18.22 -2.03
CA ASP A 26 2.64 -17.05 -2.41
C ASP A 26 1.99 -15.76 -1.95
N PRO A 27 2.45 -15.10 -0.87
CA PRO A 27 1.77 -13.95 -0.27
C PRO A 27 1.64 -12.76 -1.23
N ASP A 28 2.57 -12.63 -2.17
CA ASP A 28 2.61 -11.63 -3.23
C ASP A 28 3.07 -12.32 -4.53
N LEU A 29 2.11 -12.72 -5.36
CA LEU A 29 2.39 -13.30 -6.68
C LEU A 29 2.51 -12.15 -7.70
N PRO A 30 3.71 -11.81 -8.19
CA PRO A 30 3.84 -10.74 -9.18
C PRO A 30 3.10 -11.12 -10.46
N PHE A 31 2.37 -10.16 -11.02
CA PHE A 31 1.60 -10.41 -12.24
C PHE A 31 1.67 -9.29 -13.27
N ALA A 32 2.07 -8.10 -12.86
CA ALA A 32 2.33 -7.01 -13.78
C ALA A 32 3.49 -6.17 -13.25
N TYR A 33 4.11 -5.43 -14.16
CA TYR A 33 5.02 -4.35 -13.80
C TYR A 33 4.95 -3.26 -14.86
N THR A 34 5.23 -2.04 -14.44
CA THR A 34 5.52 -0.94 -15.36
C THR A 34 6.98 -0.56 -15.21
N ILE A 35 7.70 -0.49 -16.32
CA ILE A 35 9.10 -0.07 -16.39
C ILE A 35 9.19 1.21 -17.22
N GLY A 36 10.08 2.12 -16.87
CA GLY A 36 10.28 3.33 -17.65
C GLY A 36 11.63 3.99 -17.44
N ARG A 37 11.97 4.89 -18.37
CA ARG A 37 13.23 5.64 -18.36
C ARG A 37 13.06 7.04 -18.92
N LYS A 38 14.06 7.88 -18.68
CA LYS A 38 14.20 9.19 -19.30
C LYS A 38 15.05 9.08 -20.57
N ASN A 39 14.52 9.56 -21.70
CA ASN A 39 15.21 9.65 -22.97
C ASN A 39 15.16 11.08 -23.50
N ASN A 40 16.29 11.80 -23.49
CA ASN A 40 16.47 13.10 -24.16
C ASN A 40 15.28 14.08 -24.02
N LYS A 41 14.70 14.17 -22.81
CA LYS A 41 13.53 14.98 -22.36
C LYS A 41 12.17 14.28 -22.35
N ASN A 42 12.00 13.16 -23.04
CA ASN A 42 10.76 12.40 -23.02
C ASN A 42 10.87 11.23 -22.04
N TRP A 43 9.80 11.01 -21.31
CA TRP A 43 9.64 9.84 -20.46
C TRP A 43 8.99 8.74 -21.29
N GLU A 44 9.63 7.58 -21.35
CA GLU A 44 9.07 6.39 -21.98
C GLU A 44 8.80 5.33 -20.92
N HIS A 45 7.67 4.63 -21.06
CA HIS A 45 7.26 3.59 -20.14
C HIS A 45 6.56 2.45 -20.90
N GLU A 46 6.60 1.26 -20.32
CA GLU A 46 5.91 0.08 -20.83
C GLU A 46 5.34 -0.71 -19.66
N THR A 47 4.11 -1.21 -19.80
CA THR A 47 3.48 -2.07 -18.81
C THR A 47 3.35 -3.48 -19.36
N HIS A 48 3.94 -4.44 -18.65
CA HIS A 48 3.86 -5.85 -18.95
C HIS A 48 2.91 -6.54 -17.97
N ILE A 49 2.08 -7.45 -18.47
CA ILE A 49 1.22 -8.34 -17.68
C ILE A 49 1.62 -9.78 -18.01
N VAL A 50 1.79 -10.61 -16.98
CA VAL A 50 2.16 -12.01 -17.11
C VAL A 50 1.11 -12.78 -17.93
N ASP A 51 1.59 -13.57 -18.87
CA ASP A 51 0.78 -14.51 -19.65
C ASP A 51 0.60 -15.81 -18.86
N PHE A 52 -0.34 -15.81 -17.91
CA PHE A 52 -0.56 -16.91 -16.98
C PHE A 52 -0.75 -18.29 -17.61
N PRO A 53 -1.41 -18.45 -18.77
CA PRO A 53 -1.46 -19.74 -19.46
C PRO A 53 -0.10 -20.34 -19.80
N LYS A 54 0.96 -19.53 -19.93
CA LYS A 54 2.31 -19.97 -20.33
C LYS A 54 3.27 -20.22 -19.16
N VAL A 55 2.81 -20.07 -17.92
CA VAL A 55 3.62 -20.25 -16.72
C VAL A 55 2.89 -21.16 -15.73
N GLU A 56 3.64 -22.02 -15.06
CA GLU A 56 3.08 -23.02 -14.13
C GLU A 56 3.54 -22.81 -12.68
N SER A 57 4.57 -21.99 -12.48
CA SER A 57 5.15 -21.72 -11.16
C SER A 57 5.55 -20.26 -11.00
N LYS A 58 5.76 -19.83 -9.75
CA LYS A 58 6.26 -18.48 -9.45
C LYS A 58 7.66 -18.25 -9.99
N ASP A 59 8.51 -19.27 -9.98
CA ASP A 59 9.87 -19.15 -10.51
C ASP A 59 9.84 -18.92 -12.03
N GLU A 60 8.96 -19.61 -12.77
CA GLU A 60 8.73 -19.32 -14.20
C GLU A 60 8.20 -17.91 -14.45
N ILE A 61 7.33 -17.39 -13.57
CA ILE A 61 6.90 -15.99 -13.64
C ILE A 61 8.10 -15.05 -13.50
N LEU A 62 8.98 -15.31 -12.51
CA LEU A 62 10.17 -14.49 -12.28
C LEU A 62 11.16 -14.58 -13.47
N GLU A 63 11.34 -15.76 -14.05
CA GLU A 63 12.15 -15.94 -15.25
C GLU A 63 11.58 -15.19 -16.45
N ASN A 64 10.26 -15.23 -16.65
CA ASN A 64 9.59 -14.48 -17.71
C ASN A 64 9.74 -12.96 -17.52
N ILE A 65 9.53 -12.47 -16.29
CA ILE A 65 9.75 -11.06 -15.93
C ILE A 65 11.21 -10.67 -16.22
N LYS A 66 12.18 -11.49 -15.79
CA LYS A 66 13.61 -11.24 -16.04
C LYS A 66 13.92 -11.15 -17.52
N TYR A 67 13.42 -12.09 -18.31
CA TYR A 67 13.60 -12.10 -19.76
C TYR A 67 13.08 -10.80 -20.37
N LYS A 68 11.86 -10.39 -20.00
CA LYS A 68 11.22 -9.18 -20.55
C LYS A 68 11.91 -7.89 -20.13
N ILE A 69 12.28 -7.74 -18.86
CA ILE A 69 13.06 -6.58 -18.42
C ILE A 69 14.41 -6.56 -19.14
N THR A 70 15.07 -7.70 -19.34
CA THR A 70 16.34 -7.78 -20.09
C THR A 70 16.16 -7.36 -21.55
N GLU A 71 15.07 -7.76 -22.20
CA GLU A 71 14.69 -7.32 -23.55
C GLU A 71 14.52 -5.79 -23.60
N ASN A 72 13.77 -5.21 -22.66
CA ASN A 72 13.61 -3.76 -22.54
C ASN A 72 14.95 -3.04 -22.34
N LEU A 73 15.78 -3.54 -21.41
CA LEU A 73 17.09 -2.94 -21.11
C LEU A 73 18.04 -3.03 -22.30
N ASN A 74 18.09 -4.14 -23.03
CA ASN A 74 18.92 -4.29 -24.22
C ASN A 74 18.47 -3.35 -25.35
N ASN A 75 17.16 -3.13 -25.50
CA ASN A 75 16.61 -2.18 -26.46
C ASN A 75 17.03 -0.74 -26.13
N TRP A 76 17.13 -0.40 -24.85
CA TRP A 76 17.50 0.95 -24.42
C TRP A 76 19.02 1.16 -24.32
N PHE A 77 19.74 0.12 -23.92
CA PHE A 77 21.17 0.13 -23.61
C PHE A 77 21.79 -1.18 -24.11
N PRO A 78 22.16 -1.25 -25.40
CA PRO A 78 22.80 -2.45 -25.95
C PRO A 78 24.05 -2.82 -25.14
N ASN A 79 24.17 -4.11 -24.78
CA ASN A 79 25.28 -4.65 -23.97
C ASN A 79 25.39 -4.04 -22.56
N PHE A 80 24.27 -3.66 -21.94
CA PHE A 80 24.29 -3.19 -20.56
C PHE A 80 24.91 -4.22 -19.62
N LYS A 81 25.57 -3.73 -18.57
CA LYS A 81 25.96 -4.54 -17.42
C LYS A 81 24.97 -4.31 -16.32
N GLU A 82 24.57 -5.38 -15.64
CA GLU A 82 23.62 -5.30 -14.54
C GLU A 82 24.06 -4.35 -13.41
N GLU A 83 25.36 -4.31 -13.14
CA GLU A 83 26.03 -3.42 -12.16
C GLU A 83 25.87 -1.92 -12.48
N ASP A 84 25.64 -1.59 -13.76
CA ASP A 84 25.40 -0.23 -14.22
C ASP A 84 23.92 0.18 -14.07
N ILE A 85 23.02 -0.73 -13.70
CA ILE A 85 21.59 -0.44 -13.57
C ILE A 85 21.25 -0.04 -12.13
N THR A 86 20.46 1.04 -12.01
CA THR A 86 19.76 1.38 -10.77
C THR A 86 18.26 1.36 -11.03
N PHE A 87 17.58 0.38 -10.46
CA PHE A 87 16.13 0.35 -10.40
C PHE A 87 15.64 1.32 -9.33
N VAL A 88 14.65 2.13 -9.67
CA VAL A 88 14.08 3.19 -8.84
C VAL A 88 12.59 2.90 -8.65
N GLY A 89 12.20 2.62 -7.42
CA GLY A 89 10.78 2.43 -7.03
C GLY A 89 10.33 3.50 -6.05
N PHE A 90 9.02 3.58 -5.78
CA PHE A 90 8.51 4.49 -4.76
C PHE A 90 8.60 3.85 -3.36
N SER A 91 7.94 2.71 -3.17
CA SER A 91 8.00 1.91 -1.95
C SER A 91 8.65 0.56 -2.26
N THR A 92 9.98 0.54 -2.26
CA THR A 92 10.82 -0.54 -2.85
C THR A 92 10.74 -1.91 -2.20
N HIS A 93 9.77 -2.20 -1.34
CA HIS A 93 9.71 -3.50 -0.64
C HIS A 93 9.51 -4.66 -1.63
N LEU A 94 8.50 -4.56 -2.51
CA LEU A 94 8.21 -5.59 -3.49
C LEU A 94 9.31 -5.64 -4.56
N GLU A 95 9.78 -4.47 -5.01
CA GLU A 95 10.88 -4.32 -5.96
C GLU A 95 12.16 -4.99 -5.46
N LYS A 96 12.53 -4.77 -4.18
CA LYS A 96 13.71 -5.40 -3.56
C LYS A 96 13.58 -6.91 -3.52
N VAL A 97 12.39 -7.44 -3.22
CA VAL A 97 12.14 -8.88 -3.18
C VAL A 97 12.22 -9.51 -4.57
N ILE A 98 11.61 -8.89 -5.58
CA ILE A 98 11.58 -9.41 -6.94
C ILE A 98 12.93 -9.20 -7.63
N LEU A 99 13.36 -7.95 -7.77
CA LEU A 99 14.58 -7.58 -8.49
C LEU A 99 15.83 -8.11 -7.80
N GLY A 100 15.85 -8.20 -6.47
CA GLY A 100 16.97 -8.81 -5.75
C GLY A 100 17.21 -10.28 -6.12
N LYS A 101 16.16 -10.99 -6.57
CA LYS A 101 16.29 -12.36 -7.09
C LYS A 101 16.74 -12.40 -8.55
N ILE A 102 16.14 -11.57 -9.40
CA ILE A 102 16.33 -11.66 -10.86
C ILE A 102 17.50 -10.82 -11.40
N PHE A 103 17.85 -9.74 -10.70
CA PHE A 103 18.97 -8.82 -10.96
C PHE A 103 19.79 -8.56 -9.67
N PRO A 104 20.49 -9.57 -9.12
CA PRO A 104 21.20 -9.48 -7.85
C PRO A 104 22.38 -8.48 -7.80
N LYS A 105 22.92 -8.07 -8.94
CA LYS A 105 24.02 -7.10 -9.06
C LYS A 105 23.55 -5.67 -9.31
N ALA A 106 22.27 -5.48 -9.65
CA ALA A 106 21.71 -4.15 -9.87
C ALA A 106 21.50 -3.43 -8.53
N ASN A 107 21.55 -2.10 -8.56
CA ASN A 107 21.18 -1.30 -7.40
C ASN A 107 19.65 -1.08 -7.38
N ILE A 108 19.05 -1.05 -6.20
CA ILE A 108 17.62 -0.79 -6.01
C ILE A 108 17.46 0.37 -5.02
N ALA A 109 16.89 1.47 -5.48
CA ALA A 109 16.78 2.72 -4.73
C ALA A 109 15.34 3.22 -4.67
N GLU A 110 15.03 3.98 -3.63
CA GLU A 110 13.79 4.73 -3.53
C GLU A 110 13.93 6.07 -4.26
N VAL A 111 12.90 6.47 -5.01
CA VAL A 111 12.86 7.81 -5.62
C VAL A 111 12.86 8.90 -4.56
N LEU A 112 12.29 8.61 -3.39
CA LEU A 112 12.19 9.53 -2.27
C LEU A 112 12.44 8.80 -0.93
N PRO A 113 13.70 8.73 -0.47
CA PRO A 113 14.06 7.94 0.69
C PRO A 113 13.39 8.44 1.98
N ASN A 114 13.07 7.51 2.87
CA ASN A 114 12.56 7.77 4.23
C ASN A 114 11.21 8.49 4.29
N THR A 115 10.37 8.35 3.27
CA THR A 115 9.04 8.97 3.25
C THR A 115 7.93 7.94 3.53
N ASN A 116 7.40 7.97 4.76
CA ASN A 116 6.19 7.19 5.13
C ASN A 116 4.89 7.84 4.58
N ILE A 117 4.92 8.42 3.38
CA ILE A 117 3.80 9.13 2.74
C ILE A 117 3.45 8.37 1.46
N SER A 118 2.16 8.17 1.17
CA SER A 118 1.75 7.53 -0.08
C SER A 118 2.07 8.41 -1.29
N LEU A 119 2.40 7.78 -2.42
CA LEU A 119 2.75 8.43 -3.68
C LEU A 119 1.68 9.44 -4.12
N SER A 120 0.42 9.03 -4.05
CA SER A 120 -0.75 9.87 -4.38
C SER A 120 -0.86 11.15 -3.53
N LYS A 121 -0.43 11.14 -2.27
CA LYS A 121 -0.48 12.33 -1.39
C LYS A 121 0.64 13.31 -1.71
N LEU A 122 1.81 12.81 -2.08
CA LEU A 122 2.95 13.61 -2.49
C LEU A 122 2.69 14.29 -3.83
N THR A 123 2.09 13.57 -4.77
CA THR A 123 1.95 14.04 -6.16
C THR A 123 0.57 14.60 -6.49
N LYS A 124 -0.30 14.83 -5.49
CA LYS A 124 -1.68 15.29 -5.70
C LYS A 124 -1.81 16.55 -6.58
N SER A 125 -0.83 17.46 -6.57
CA SER A 125 -0.88 18.70 -7.37
C SER A 125 -0.76 18.49 -8.88
N GLY A 126 -0.21 17.35 -9.32
CA GLY A 126 -0.03 17.06 -10.75
C GLY A 126 -0.98 16.00 -11.31
N PHE A 127 -1.81 15.38 -10.46
CA PHE A 127 -2.55 14.18 -10.83
C PHE A 127 -3.89 14.08 -10.10
N GLU A 128 -4.97 14.06 -10.88
CA GLU A 128 -6.33 13.77 -10.41
C GLU A 128 -6.87 12.60 -11.23
N GLN A 129 -6.79 11.39 -10.70
CA GLN A 129 -7.35 10.22 -11.38
C GLN A 129 -8.22 9.42 -10.42
N ASN A 130 -9.40 9.07 -10.92
CA ASN A 130 -10.27 8.05 -10.34
C ASN A 130 -9.94 6.73 -11.04
N TYR A 131 -9.18 5.86 -10.38
CA TYR A 131 -8.83 4.56 -10.94
C TYR A 131 -9.98 3.58 -10.86
N PHE A 132 -9.96 2.60 -11.76
CA PHE A 132 -10.87 1.45 -11.75
C PHE A 132 -12.38 1.77 -11.73
N PRO A 133 -12.92 2.81 -12.41
CA PRO A 133 -14.36 3.10 -12.36
C PRO A 133 -15.22 1.91 -12.78
N TYR A 134 -14.84 1.19 -13.84
CA TYR A 134 -15.56 -0.01 -14.28
C TYR A 134 -15.45 -1.13 -13.27
N LEU A 135 -14.24 -1.47 -12.80
CA LEU A 135 -14.08 -2.56 -11.85
C LEU A 135 -14.74 -2.25 -10.50
N LYS A 136 -14.75 -0.99 -10.06
CA LYS A 136 -15.50 -0.53 -8.86
C LYS A 136 -17.00 -0.77 -9.01
N GLU A 137 -17.57 -0.48 -10.18
CA GLU A 137 -18.98 -0.78 -10.50
C GLU A 137 -19.24 -2.29 -10.44
N GLN A 138 -18.36 -3.10 -11.04
CA GLN A 138 -18.50 -4.56 -11.00
C GLN A 138 -18.40 -5.10 -9.57
N ILE A 139 -17.50 -4.54 -8.75
CA ILE A 139 -17.37 -4.91 -7.34
C ILE A 139 -18.67 -4.58 -6.58
N SER A 140 -19.22 -3.37 -6.73
CA SER A 140 -20.45 -2.98 -6.03
C SER A 140 -21.66 -3.83 -6.42
N ASN A 141 -21.70 -4.33 -7.66
CA ASN A 141 -22.78 -5.18 -8.14
C ASN A 141 -22.68 -6.64 -7.67
N ASN A 142 -21.49 -7.11 -7.27
CA ASN A 142 -21.25 -8.52 -6.95
C ASN A 142 -20.88 -8.80 -5.48
N PHE A 143 -20.52 -7.77 -4.70
CA PHE A 143 -20.11 -7.91 -3.31
C PHE A 143 -20.97 -7.07 -2.37
N SER A 144 -21.24 -7.60 -1.18
CA SER A 144 -21.87 -6.82 -0.11
C SER A 144 -20.92 -5.73 0.39
N GLU A 145 -21.44 -4.63 0.94
CA GLU A 145 -20.61 -3.60 1.57
C GLU A 145 -19.68 -4.16 2.67
N ARG A 146 -20.15 -5.19 3.38
CA ARG A 146 -19.37 -5.88 4.41
C ARG A 146 -18.15 -6.57 3.79
N ASP A 147 -18.34 -7.26 2.67
CA ASP A 147 -17.26 -7.95 1.97
C ASP A 147 -16.29 -6.96 1.33
N ILE A 148 -16.80 -5.87 0.73
CA ILE A 148 -15.97 -4.78 0.19
C ILE A 148 -15.04 -4.23 1.28
N LYS A 149 -15.57 -3.91 2.47
CA LYS A 149 -14.78 -3.43 3.61
C LYS A 149 -13.79 -4.47 4.12
N LYS A 150 -14.21 -5.74 4.23
CA LYS A 150 -13.37 -6.85 4.72
C LYS A 150 -12.21 -7.13 3.78
N LEU A 151 -12.45 -7.10 2.48
CA LEU A 151 -11.46 -7.32 1.42
C LEU A 151 -10.70 -6.05 1.04
N ARG A 152 -11.07 -4.90 1.64
CA ARG A 152 -10.51 -3.57 1.36
C ARG A 152 -10.62 -3.17 -0.11
N LEU A 153 -11.67 -3.61 -0.80
CA LEU A 153 -11.96 -3.28 -2.20
C LEU A 153 -12.39 -1.80 -2.39
N ASP A 154 -12.25 -0.97 -1.36
CA ASP A 154 -12.31 0.49 -1.38
C ASP A 154 -10.92 1.14 -1.55
N LYS A 155 -9.84 0.34 -1.63
CA LYS A 155 -8.46 0.80 -1.81
C LYS A 155 -7.94 0.37 -3.17
N ASP A 156 -7.38 1.31 -3.93
CA ASP A 156 -6.96 1.06 -5.32
C ASP A 156 -5.92 -0.09 -5.41
N GLY A 157 -4.97 -0.19 -4.49
CA GLY A 157 -4.02 -1.32 -4.47
C GLY A 157 -4.66 -2.70 -4.22
N ALA A 158 -5.75 -2.77 -3.44
CA ALA A 158 -6.51 -4.01 -3.28
C ALA A 158 -7.34 -4.34 -4.53
N ILE A 159 -7.84 -3.31 -5.22
CA ILE A 159 -8.54 -3.45 -6.50
C ILE A 159 -7.57 -3.91 -7.59
N ALA A 160 -6.33 -3.42 -7.62
CA ALA A 160 -5.27 -3.89 -8.51
C ALA A 160 -4.94 -5.37 -8.28
N ALA A 161 -4.78 -5.79 -7.02
CA ALA A 161 -4.59 -7.20 -6.67
C ALA A 161 -5.78 -8.09 -7.09
N PHE A 162 -7.01 -7.59 -6.89
CA PHE A 162 -8.23 -8.26 -7.34
C PHE A 162 -8.32 -8.36 -8.87
N ALA A 163 -7.93 -7.29 -9.59
CA ALA A 163 -7.83 -7.29 -11.05
C ALA A 163 -6.85 -8.37 -11.54
N GLY A 164 -5.68 -8.51 -10.90
CA GLY A 164 -4.73 -9.57 -11.19
C GLY A 164 -5.32 -10.97 -11.01
N ALA A 165 -6.10 -11.21 -9.95
CA ALA A 165 -6.79 -12.47 -9.75
C ALA A 165 -7.83 -12.75 -10.85
N LEU A 166 -8.60 -11.74 -11.28
CA LEU A 166 -9.54 -11.89 -12.38
C LEU A 166 -8.86 -12.20 -13.71
N ILE A 167 -7.74 -11.55 -14.01
CA ILE A 167 -6.92 -11.81 -15.19
C ILE A 167 -6.41 -13.26 -15.16
N PHE A 168 -5.87 -13.69 -14.01
CA PHE A 168 -5.42 -15.06 -13.81
C PHE A 168 -6.51 -16.08 -14.12
N ILE A 169 -7.69 -15.91 -13.52
CA ILE A 169 -8.80 -16.86 -13.69
C ILE A 169 -9.27 -16.88 -15.14
N HIS A 170 -9.47 -15.70 -15.74
CA HIS A 170 -9.98 -15.57 -17.10
C HIS A 170 -9.06 -16.21 -18.14
N GLU A 171 -7.77 -15.86 -18.12
CA GLU A 171 -6.82 -16.35 -19.13
C GLU A 171 -6.60 -17.86 -19.00
N ASN A 172 -6.53 -18.40 -17.78
CA ASN A 172 -6.43 -19.85 -17.57
C ASN A 172 -7.69 -20.59 -18.04
N GLN A 173 -8.89 -20.07 -17.75
CA GLN A 173 -10.14 -20.67 -18.24
C GLN A 173 -10.23 -20.65 -19.77
N LYS A 174 -9.82 -19.55 -20.40
CA LYS A 174 -9.75 -19.42 -21.86
C LYS A 174 -8.77 -20.42 -22.48
N ALA A 175 -7.68 -20.73 -21.79
CA ALA A 175 -6.71 -21.75 -22.17
C ALA A 175 -7.15 -23.19 -21.83
N GLY A 176 -8.37 -23.40 -21.31
CA GLY A 176 -8.89 -24.72 -20.95
C GLY A 176 -8.36 -25.27 -19.62
N LYS A 177 -7.64 -24.46 -18.84
CA LYS A 177 -7.12 -24.87 -17.52
C LYS A 177 -8.21 -24.74 -16.45
N LYS A 178 -8.27 -25.73 -15.55
CA LYS A 178 -9.21 -25.76 -14.43
C LYS A 178 -8.81 -24.70 -13.40
N CYS A 179 -9.61 -23.65 -13.25
CA CYS A 179 -9.36 -22.59 -12.27
C CYS A 179 -10.69 -22.17 -11.60
N TYR A 180 -10.72 -22.24 -10.27
CA TYR A 180 -11.87 -21.81 -9.47
C TYR A 180 -11.40 -20.86 -8.38
N SER A 181 -12.09 -19.74 -8.27
CA SER A 181 -11.94 -18.82 -7.15
C SER A 181 -13.31 -18.32 -6.74
N ARG A 182 -13.54 -18.22 -5.43
CA ARG A 182 -14.72 -17.56 -4.86
C ARG A 182 -14.81 -16.07 -5.20
N PHE A 183 -13.71 -15.49 -5.69
CA PHE A 183 -13.61 -14.09 -6.06
C PHE A 183 -13.89 -13.86 -7.56
N TYR A 184 -14.13 -14.93 -8.32
CA TYR A 184 -14.48 -14.81 -9.73
C TYR A 184 -15.80 -14.05 -9.92
N ILE A 185 -15.75 -13.02 -10.75
CA ILE A 185 -16.93 -12.34 -11.28
C ILE A 185 -16.83 -12.32 -12.80
N LYS A 186 -17.96 -12.51 -13.49
CA LYS A 186 -18.02 -12.42 -14.95
C LYS A 186 -17.93 -10.95 -15.35
N THR A 187 -16.84 -10.55 -16.00
CA THR A 187 -16.55 -9.16 -16.36
C THR A 187 -15.84 -9.07 -17.71
N ASP A 188 -15.78 -7.87 -18.30
CA ASP A 188 -14.99 -7.57 -19.50
C ASP A 188 -13.52 -7.44 -19.11
N ILE A 189 -12.75 -8.51 -19.33
CA ILE A 189 -11.35 -8.56 -18.90
C ILE A 189 -10.48 -7.52 -19.62
N GLN A 190 -10.83 -7.12 -20.84
CA GLN A 190 -10.05 -6.15 -21.60
C GLN A 190 -10.18 -4.76 -20.99
N ARG A 191 -11.37 -4.42 -20.47
CA ARG A 191 -11.55 -3.19 -19.68
C ARG A 191 -10.77 -3.22 -18.37
N VAL A 192 -10.79 -4.36 -17.66
CA VAL A 192 -10.00 -4.53 -16.43
C VAL A 192 -8.51 -4.33 -16.70
N ILE A 193 -7.97 -4.96 -17.76
CA ILE A 193 -6.57 -4.79 -18.18
C ILE A 193 -6.28 -3.33 -18.53
N LYS A 194 -7.19 -2.64 -19.23
CA LYS A 194 -7.00 -1.22 -19.57
C LYS A 194 -6.93 -0.33 -18.33
N GLU A 195 -7.81 -0.52 -17.36
CA GLU A 195 -7.81 0.27 -16.12
C GLU A 195 -6.57 -0.02 -15.27
N LEU A 196 -6.15 -1.29 -15.19
CA LEU A 196 -4.91 -1.68 -14.52
C LEU A 196 -3.69 -1.01 -15.15
N LYS A 197 -3.57 -1.04 -16.49
CA LYS A 197 -2.47 -0.36 -17.18
C LYS A 197 -2.43 1.12 -16.88
N ILE A 198 -3.58 1.80 -16.86
CA ILE A 198 -3.64 3.23 -16.51
C ILE A 198 -3.12 3.46 -15.09
N TYR A 199 -3.58 2.66 -14.12
CA TYR A 199 -3.13 2.73 -12.73
C TYR A 199 -1.61 2.55 -12.61
N SER A 200 -1.07 1.47 -13.16
CA SER A 200 0.37 1.16 -13.03
C SER A 200 1.28 2.13 -13.81
N ILE A 201 0.81 2.66 -14.96
CA ILE A 201 1.53 3.73 -15.68
C ILE A 201 1.60 5.00 -14.85
N ASP A 202 0.50 5.34 -14.17
CA ASP A 202 0.43 6.56 -13.38
C ASP A 202 1.41 6.52 -12.20
N ASP A 203 1.61 5.36 -11.55
CA ASP A 203 2.61 5.22 -10.48
C ASP A 203 4.04 5.49 -10.95
N VAL A 204 4.45 4.96 -12.12
CA VAL A 204 5.76 5.29 -12.72
C VAL A 204 5.83 6.75 -13.15
N THR A 205 4.76 7.30 -13.72
CA THR A 205 4.70 8.71 -14.14
C THR A 205 4.80 9.66 -12.95
N ARG A 206 4.22 9.30 -11.80
CA ARG A 206 4.35 10.04 -10.56
C ARG A 206 5.79 9.99 -10.04
N MET A 207 6.52 8.88 -10.19
CA MET A 207 7.95 8.84 -9.85
C MET A 207 8.77 9.77 -10.74
N PHE A 208 8.47 9.85 -12.03
CA PHE A 208 9.09 10.83 -12.94
C PHE A 208 8.80 12.26 -12.48
N HIS A 209 7.55 12.55 -12.11
CA HIS A 209 7.16 13.85 -11.59
C HIS A 209 7.91 14.20 -10.29
N ILE A 210 8.15 13.22 -9.40
CA ILE A 210 8.97 13.41 -8.21
C ILE A 210 10.40 13.79 -8.58
N GLU A 211 11.03 13.07 -9.51
CA GLU A 211 12.40 13.37 -9.95
C GLU A 211 12.49 14.78 -10.55
N ASP A 212 11.55 15.15 -11.44
CA ASP A 212 11.55 16.44 -12.13
C ASP A 212 11.22 17.62 -11.19
N ASN A 213 10.50 17.38 -10.09
CA ASN A 213 10.03 18.42 -9.16
C ASN A 213 10.52 18.16 -7.72
N TYR A 214 11.71 17.57 -7.58
CA TYR A 214 12.18 17.01 -6.31
C TYR A 214 12.13 17.99 -5.13
N LYS A 215 12.55 19.25 -5.34
CA LYS A 215 12.56 20.28 -4.28
C LYS A 215 11.15 20.57 -3.74
N ASP A 216 10.19 20.75 -4.64
CA ASP A 216 8.81 21.09 -4.27
C ASP A 216 8.12 19.90 -3.59
N ILE A 217 8.37 18.68 -4.09
CA ILE A 217 7.87 17.45 -3.48
C ILE A 217 8.45 17.25 -2.08
N MET A 218 9.75 17.52 -1.88
CA MET A 218 10.38 17.44 -0.57
C MET A 218 9.77 18.43 0.42
N GLN A 219 9.58 19.69 0.01
CA GLN A 219 8.94 20.70 0.85
C GLN A 219 7.51 20.27 1.22
N ARG A 220 6.75 19.72 0.27
CA ARG A 220 5.42 19.18 0.52
C ARG A 220 5.44 18.00 1.49
N ALA A 221 6.41 17.09 1.35
CA ALA A 221 6.58 15.95 2.24
C ALA A 221 6.80 16.44 3.69
N GLU A 222 7.68 17.42 3.88
CA GLU A 222 7.93 18.04 5.19
C GLU A 222 6.65 18.65 5.79
N LEU A 223 5.90 19.42 5.01
CA LEU A 223 4.63 20.00 5.46
C LEU A 223 3.62 18.92 5.89
N ILE A 224 3.50 17.83 5.12
CA ILE A 224 2.65 16.69 5.48
C ILE A 224 3.09 16.06 6.80
N LEU A 225 4.39 15.87 7.01
CA LEU A 225 4.93 15.30 8.25
C LEU A 225 4.67 16.20 9.46
N VAL A 226 4.85 17.51 9.32
CA VAL A 226 4.53 18.50 10.37
C VAL A 226 3.05 18.44 10.74
N GLN A 227 2.15 18.40 9.75
CA GLN A 227 0.71 18.31 9.99
C GLN A 227 0.32 16.99 10.66
N ARG A 228 0.88 15.85 10.23
CA ARG A 228 0.66 14.55 10.86
C ARG A 228 1.10 14.54 12.32
N ASN A 229 2.25 15.14 12.62
CA ASN A 229 2.74 15.25 14.00
C ASN A 229 1.79 16.08 14.87
N LYS A 230 1.30 17.23 14.37
CA LYS A 230 0.29 18.04 15.05
C LYS A 230 -0.99 17.24 15.30
N ALA A 231 -1.50 16.55 14.27
CA ALA A 231 -2.71 15.71 14.39
C ALA A 231 -2.54 14.60 15.43
N ARG A 232 -1.37 13.94 15.47
CA ARG A 232 -1.06 12.91 16.48
C ARG A 232 -1.06 13.47 17.90
N VAL A 233 -0.51 14.67 18.10
CA VAL A 233 -0.53 15.35 19.41
C VAL A 233 -1.97 15.66 19.82
N PHE A 234 -2.80 16.17 18.91
CA PHE A 234 -4.22 16.44 19.21
C PHE A 234 -4.99 15.16 19.51
N GLN A 235 -4.81 14.08 18.75
CA GLN A 235 -5.44 12.79 19.03
C GLN A 235 -5.06 12.25 20.41
N LYS A 236 -3.80 12.42 20.84
CA LYS A 236 -3.39 12.03 22.20
C LYS A 236 -4.14 12.83 23.26
N LYS A 237 -4.28 14.15 23.08
CA LYS A 237 -5.06 15.01 24.00
C LYS A 237 -6.54 14.61 24.04
N ILE A 238 -7.16 14.36 22.89
CA ILE A 238 -8.55 13.91 22.79
C ILE A 238 -8.73 12.60 23.59
N ARG A 239 -7.88 11.60 23.39
CA ARG A 239 -7.93 10.35 24.17
C ARG A 239 -7.78 10.59 25.67
N THR A 240 -6.89 11.49 26.09
CA THR A 240 -6.76 11.88 27.50
C THR A 240 -8.05 12.48 28.04
N TYR A 241 -8.72 13.37 27.29
CA TYR A 241 -9.99 13.94 27.71
C TYR A 241 -11.13 12.92 27.71
N GLU A 242 -11.18 11.99 26.75
CA GLU A 242 -12.15 10.90 26.73
C GLU A 242 -11.97 9.95 27.93
N THR A 243 -10.73 9.61 28.28
CA THR A 243 -10.43 8.82 29.48
C THR A 243 -10.86 9.55 30.74
N LEU A 244 -10.50 10.83 30.88
CA LEU A 244 -10.92 11.65 32.01
C LEU A 244 -12.44 11.74 32.11
N LEU A 245 -13.14 11.95 30.98
CA LEU A 245 -14.60 12.03 30.97
C LEU A 245 -15.24 10.71 31.43
N LYS A 246 -14.74 9.56 30.97
CA LYS A 246 -15.20 8.24 31.42
C LYS A 246 -14.97 8.04 32.92
N GLU A 247 -13.81 8.44 33.42
CA GLU A 247 -13.52 8.38 34.86
C GLU A 247 -14.47 9.27 35.64
N LEU A 248 -14.67 10.53 35.22
CA LEU A 248 -15.61 11.45 35.86
C LEU A 248 -17.06 10.94 35.82
N GLN A 249 -17.48 10.29 34.73
CA GLN A 249 -18.81 9.67 34.64
C GLN A 249 -19.02 8.58 35.71
N ASN A 250 -17.98 7.83 36.08
CA ASN A 250 -18.08 6.82 37.14
C ASN A 250 -18.31 7.42 38.54
N TYR A 251 -18.05 8.71 38.72
CA TYR A 251 -18.22 9.39 40.01
C TYR A 251 -19.60 10.07 40.18
N ASN A 252 -20.55 9.88 39.24
CA ASN A 252 -21.91 10.44 39.32
C ASN A 252 -21.93 11.95 39.68
N PHE A 253 -21.07 12.73 39.03
CA PHE A 253 -21.03 14.17 39.25
C PHE A 253 -22.25 14.88 38.68
N ASP A 254 -22.74 15.91 39.39
CA ASP A 254 -23.71 16.86 38.84
C ASP A 254 -23.08 17.62 37.67
N SER A 255 -23.73 17.57 36.50
CA SER A 255 -23.27 18.19 35.24
C SER A 255 -23.15 19.72 35.34
N ASN A 256 -23.72 20.36 36.36
CA ASN A 256 -23.58 21.79 36.65
C ASN A 256 -22.45 22.12 37.65
N SER A 257 -21.65 21.13 38.05
CA SER A 257 -20.52 21.32 38.96
C SER A 257 -19.40 22.12 38.31
N THR A 258 -18.88 23.13 39.01
CA THR A 258 -17.69 23.87 38.57
C THR A 258 -16.43 23.02 38.75
N VAL A 259 -15.40 23.27 37.92
CA VAL A 259 -14.10 22.58 38.00
C VAL A 259 -13.50 22.61 39.41
N ASN A 260 -13.62 23.73 40.12
CA ASN A 260 -13.12 23.86 41.50
C ASN A 260 -13.85 22.95 42.50
N LYS A 261 -15.16 22.71 42.33
CA LYS A 261 -15.91 21.78 43.19
C LYS A 261 -15.50 20.33 42.92
N LEU A 262 -15.32 19.98 41.64
CA LEU A 262 -14.83 18.66 41.22
C LEU A 262 -13.44 18.36 41.81
N MET A 263 -12.50 19.31 41.73
CA MET A 263 -11.15 19.11 42.29
C MET A 263 -11.19 18.86 43.80
N LYS A 264 -11.94 19.66 44.57
CA LYS A 264 -12.07 19.46 46.03
C LYS A 264 -12.67 18.11 46.39
N PHE A 265 -13.63 17.63 45.59
CA PHE A 265 -14.23 16.31 45.80
C PHE A 265 -13.21 15.19 45.53
N ILE A 266 -12.49 15.26 44.41
CA ILE A 266 -11.47 14.27 44.04
C ILE A 266 -10.33 14.24 45.07
N GLU A 267 -9.85 15.39 45.54
CA GLU A 267 -8.83 15.48 46.59
C GLU A 267 -9.27 14.79 47.88
N LYS A 268 -10.53 15.01 48.27
CA LYS A 268 -11.11 14.38 49.47
C LYS A 268 -11.22 12.86 49.30
N ASP A 269 -11.66 12.39 48.14
CA ASP A 269 -11.76 10.95 47.84
C ASP A 269 -10.38 10.27 47.81
N ILE A 270 -9.36 10.92 47.23
CA ILE A 270 -7.97 10.45 47.26
C ILE A 270 -7.45 10.36 48.70
N GLN A 271 -7.70 11.37 49.53
CA GLN A 271 -7.30 11.34 50.94
C GLN A 271 -8.00 10.19 51.70
N ALA A 272 -9.30 9.98 51.48
CA ALA A 272 -10.04 8.88 52.09
C ALA A 272 -9.49 7.50 51.67
N LYS A 273 -9.23 7.31 50.37
CA LYS A 273 -8.65 6.06 49.85
C LYS A 273 -7.23 5.80 50.38
N LYS A 274 -6.40 6.84 50.50
CA LYS A 274 -5.06 6.74 51.12
C LYS A 274 -5.14 6.38 52.61
N ALA A 275 -6.08 6.96 53.35
CA ALA A 275 -6.27 6.64 54.77
C ALA A 275 -6.70 5.18 54.98
N ILE A 276 -7.55 4.65 54.09
CA ILE A 276 -7.94 3.23 54.09
C ILE A 276 -6.73 2.34 53.75
N SER A 277 -6.00 2.66 52.68
CA SER A 277 -4.78 1.91 52.30
C SER A 277 -3.76 1.87 53.45
N ASN A 278 -3.50 2.99 54.11
CA ASN A 278 -2.53 3.05 55.21
C ASN A 278 -2.97 2.22 56.42
N LYS A 279 -4.28 2.17 56.73
CA LYS A 279 -4.81 1.26 57.77
C LYS A 279 -4.57 -0.21 57.43
N PHE A 280 -4.79 -0.62 56.18
CA PHE A 280 -4.55 -2.01 55.74
C PHE A 280 -3.06 -2.39 55.71
N PHE A 281 -2.15 -1.45 55.48
CA PHE A 281 -0.71 -1.71 55.53
C PHE A 281 -0.12 -1.67 56.94
N ASP A 282 -0.69 -0.92 57.89
CA ASP A 282 -0.26 -0.94 59.30
C ASP A 282 -0.73 -2.21 60.05
N GLU A 283 -1.87 -2.80 59.66
CA GLU A 283 -2.33 -4.08 60.22
C GLU A 283 -1.55 -5.31 59.70
N SER A 284 -0.68 -5.13 58.70
CA SER A 284 0.18 -6.20 58.15
C SER A 284 1.55 -6.34 58.84
N LYS A 285 1.78 -5.60 59.94
CA LYS A 285 3.02 -5.60 60.73
C LYS A 285 2.94 -6.39 62.05
N TYR A 286 1.91 -7.21 62.24
CA TYR A 286 1.80 -8.13 63.37
C TYR A 286 1.75 -9.59 62.90
#